data_AF-A0A9D6RXN7-F1
#
_entry.id   AF-A0A9D6RXN7-F1
#
_cell.length_a   1.000
_cell.length_b   1.000
_cell.length_c   1.000
_cell.angle_alpha   90.00
_cell.angle_beta   90.00
_cell.angle_gamma   90.00
#
_symmetry.space_group_name_H-M   'P 1'
#
loop_
_entity.id
_entity.type
_entity.pdbx_description
1 polymer ?
#
loop_
_entity_poly.entity_id
_entity_poly.type
_entity_poly.pdbx_seq_one_letter_code
_entity_poly.pdbx_strand_id
1 'polypeptide(L)' 'MRTVPKRPCPNPGCPDSGSSLPVIKAGKDKRGRQRFLCKTCHNGFSATTGTLLYRLRQPKKGFLEA' A
#
# COMPACT_ATOMS: atom_id res chain seq x y z
N MET A 1 3.81 -19.46 -11.93
CA MET A 1 3.68 -19.23 -10.47
C MET A 1 3.54 -17.74 -10.22
N ARG A 2 2.45 -17.24 -9.65
CA ARG A 2 2.28 -15.79 -9.39
C ARG A 2 3.12 -15.42 -8.16
N THR A 3 4.30 -14.84 -8.37
CA THR A 3 5.14 -14.29 -7.29
C THR A 3 4.36 -13.20 -6.57
N VAL A 4 3.96 -13.42 -5.32
CA VAL A 4 3.35 -12.38 -4.49
C VAL A 4 4.46 -11.39 -4.15
N PRO A 5 4.38 -10.12 -4.60
CA PRO A 5 5.42 -9.15 -4.29
C PRO A 5 5.45 -8.93 -2.77
N LYS A 6 6.56 -9.34 -2.14
CA LYS A 6 6.88 -9.00 -0.76
C LYS A 6 7.06 -7.47 -0.70
N ARG A 7 6.41 -6.81 0.26
CA ARG A 7 6.41 -5.35 0.38
C ARG A 7 7.20 -4.93 1.61
N PRO A 8 8.15 -4.01 1.48
CA PRO A 8 8.83 -3.41 2.62
C PRO A 8 7.90 -2.43 3.35
N CYS A 9 8.20 -2.16 4.61
CA CYS A 9 7.51 -1.11 5.36
C CYS A 9 7.89 0.28 4.81
N PRO A 10 6.91 1.13 4.41
CA PRO A 10 7.19 2.47 3.87
C PRO A 10 7.41 3.53 4.95
N ASN A 11 7.38 3.16 6.24
CA ASN A 11 7.57 4.09 7.34
C ASN A 11 9.08 4.33 7.56
N PRO A 12 9.62 5.55 7.31
CA PRO A 12 11.04 5.84 7.51
C PRO A 12 11.46 5.81 8.99
N GLY A 13 10.52 6.01 9.92
CA GLY A 13 10.77 5.86 11.36
C GLY A 13 10.63 4.43 11.88
N CYS A 14 10.47 3.44 11.00
CA CYS A 14 10.44 2.04 11.41
C CYS A 14 11.87 1.56 11.69
N PRO A 15 12.15 0.90 12.83
CA PRO A 15 13.47 0.34 13.07
C PRO A 15 13.85 -0.76 12.05
N ASP A 16 12.86 -1.39 11.43
CA ASP A 16 13.02 -2.34 10.31
C ASP A 16 12.62 -1.73 8.94
N SER A 17 12.77 -0.41 8.77
CA SER A 17 12.45 0.24 7.49
C SER A 17 13.26 -0.38 6.34
N GLY A 18 12.58 -0.85 5.31
CA GLY A 18 13.20 -1.53 4.15
C GLY A 18 13.14 -3.07 4.15
N SER A 19 12.90 -3.71 5.30
CA SER A 19 12.70 -5.16 5.35
C SER A 19 11.26 -5.52 4.96
N SER A 20 11.10 -6.51 4.08
CA SER A 20 9.77 -7.05 3.71
C SER A 20 9.25 -8.12 4.67
N LEU A 21 10.09 -8.58 5.61
CA LEU A 21 9.78 -9.63 6.57
C LEU A 21 8.75 -9.25 7.64
N PRO A 22 8.72 -8.02 8.20
CA PRO A 22 7.76 -7.68 9.24
C PRO A 22 6.36 -7.37 8.71
N VAL A 23 6.08 -7.47 7.41
CA VAL A 23 4.81 -7.01 6.82
C VAL A 23 3.85 -8.17 6.58
N ILE A 24 2.64 -8.08 7.13
CA ILE A 24 1.54 -9.04 6.93
C ILE A 24 0.37 -8.44 6.15
N LYS A 25 -0.47 -9.32 5.59
CA LYS A 25 -1.73 -8.95 4.93
C LYS A 25 -2.80 -8.69 5.99
N ALA A 26 -3.31 -7.46 6.05
CA ALA A 26 -4.33 -7.00 7.01
C ALA A 26 -5.69 -6.78 6.34
N GLY A 27 -6.19 -7.83 5.67
CA GLY A 27 -7.48 -7.78 4.97
C GLY A 27 -7.50 -6.86 3.74
N LYS A 28 -8.69 -6.54 3.25
CA LYS A 28 -8.91 -5.68 2.08
C LYS A 28 -9.77 -4.47 2.45
N ASP A 29 -9.62 -3.37 1.72
CA ASP A 29 -10.50 -2.22 1.85
C ASP A 29 -11.87 -2.47 1.19
N LYS A 30 -12.83 -1.54 1.35
CA LYS A 30 -14.17 -1.62 0.75
C LYS A 30 -14.14 -1.73 -0.78
N ARG A 31 -13.06 -1.28 -1.43
CA ARG A 31 -12.81 -1.38 -2.88
C ARG A 31 -11.98 -2.60 -3.27
N GLY A 32 -11.77 -3.55 -2.35
CA GLY A 32 -11.06 -4.81 -2.61
C GLY A 32 -9.54 -4.71 -2.67
N ARG A 33 -8.93 -3.56 -2.37
CA ARG A 33 -7.48 -3.38 -2.36
C ARG A 33 -6.88 -3.98 -1.11
N GLN A 34 -5.80 -4.74 -1.30
CA GLN A 34 -5.07 -5.35 -0.19
C GLN A 34 -4.48 -4.27 0.74
N ARG A 35 -4.74 -4.43 2.04
CA ARG A 35 -4.07 -3.67 3.11
C ARG A 35 -2.96 -4.52 3.72
N PHE A 36 -1.93 -3.85 4.18
CA PHE A 36 -0.77 -4.45 4.82
C PHE A 36 -0.56 -3.79 6.19
N LEU A 37 0.00 -4.55 7.13
CA LEU A 37 0.35 -4.08 8.47
C LEU A 37 1.79 -4.48 8.76
N CYS A 38 2.61 -3.52 9.17
CA CYS A 38 3.94 -3.82 9.72
C CYS A 38 3.79 -4.32 11.16
N LYS A 39 4.39 -5.45 11.50
CA LYS A 39 4.43 -5.99 12.87
C LYS A 39 5.40 -5.24 13.79
N THR A 40 6.39 -4.54 13.24
CA THR A 40 7.36 -3.79 14.03
C THR A 40 6.78 -2.45 14.49
N CYS A 41 6.35 -1.62 13.55
CA CYS A 41 5.87 -0.26 13.86
C CYS A 41 4.34 -0.14 13.91
N HIS A 42 3.60 -1.25 13.71
CA HIS A 42 2.14 -1.31 13.71
C HIS A 42 1.42 -0.35 12.73
N ASN A 43 2.15 0.21 11.76
CA ASN A 43 1.55 1.08 10.75
C ASN A 43 0.91 0.28 9.63
N GLY A 44 -0.35 0.61 9.34
CA GLY A 44 -1.11 0.08 8.23
C GLY A 44 -0.89 0.86 6.94
N PHE A 45 -0.70 0.17 5.82
CA PHE A 45 -0.48 0.79 4.52
C PHE A 45 -1.12 0.00 3.38
N SER A 46 -1.28 0.65 2.24
CA SER A 46 -1.82 0.06 1.01
C SER A 46 -0.73 -0.23 -0.01
N ALA A 47 -1.07 -0.97 -1.06
CA ALA A 47 -0.17 -1.23 -2.18
C ALA A 47 0.36 0.02 -2.90
N THR A 48 -0.33 1.16 -2.77
CA THR A 48 0.09 2.43 -3.38
C THR A 48 0.77 3.35 -2.39
N THR A 49 0.91 2.98 -1.11
CA THR A 49 1.58 3.83 -0.13
C THR A 49 3.05 3.98 -0.49
N GLY A 50 3.52 5.22 -0.60
CA GLY A 50 4.90 5.55 -1.01
C GLY A 50 5.15 5.56 -2.52
N THR A 51 4.15 5.30 -3.37
CA THR A 51 4.29 5.49 -4.83
C THR A 51 3.84 6.89 -5.24
N LEU A 52 4.21 7.33 -6.45
CA LEU A 52 3.78 8.61 -7.03
C LEU A 52 2.25 8.76 -7.11
N LEU A 53 1.52 7.64 -7.16
CA LEU A 53 0.05 7.59 -7.21
C LEU A 53 -0.60 7.59 -5.81
N TYR A 54 0.19 7.66 -4.73
CA TYR A 54 -0.34 7.68 -3.38
C TYR A 54 -1.13 8.97 -3.13
N ARG A 55 -2.36 8.84 -2.59
CA ARG A 55 -3.29 9.95 -2.32
C ARG A 55 -3.69 10.80 -3.53
N LEU A 56 -3.24 10.45 -4.74
CA LEU A 56 -3.69 11.08 -5.96
C LEU A 56 -5.19 10.78 -6.13
N ARG A 57 -6.02 11.81 -6.03
CA ARG A 57 -7.42 11.71 -6.41
C ARG A 57 -7.46 11.77 -7.93
N GLN A 58 -7.75 10.63 -8.55
CA GLN A 58 -8.16 10.65 -9.95
C GLN A 58 -9.44 11.51 -10.00
N PRO A 59 -9.48 12.58 -10.81
CA PRO A 59 -10.74 13.26 -11.06
C PRO A 59 -11.72 12.19 -11.56
N LYS A 60 -12.97 12.23 -11.08
CA LYS A 60 -14.03 11.44 -11.71
C LYS A 60 -13.96 11.83 -13.18
N LYS A 61 -13.71 10.88 -14.10
CA LYS A 61 -13.73 11.14 -15.54
C LYS A 61 -15.05 11.85 -15.83
N GLY A 62 -15.00 13.17 -16.00
CA GLY A 62 -15.99 13.91 -16.74
C GLY A 62 -15.70 13.51 -18.17
N PHE A 63 -16.49 12.59 -18.69
CA PHE A 63 -16.62 12.39 -20.12
C PHE A 63 -17.17 13.72 -20.64
N LEU A 64 -16.31 14.57 -21.18
CA LEU A 64 -16.76 15.63 -22.06
C LEU A 64 -16.25 15.22 -23.45
N GLU A 65 -17.23 14.88 -24.27
CA GLU A 65 -17.14 14.60 -25.71
C GLU A 65 -16.43 15.73 -26.46
N ALA A 66 -15.61 15.36 -27.44
CA ALA A 66 -15.40 16.07 -28.71
C ALA A 66 -14.72 15.10 -29.71
#